data_AF-A0A6G1WUU6-F1
#
_entry.id   AF-A0A6G1WUU6-F1
#
_cell.length_a   1.000
_cell.length_b   1.000
_cell.length_c   1.000
_cell.angle_alpha   90.00
_cell.angle_beta   90.00
_cell.angle_gamma   90.00
#
_symmetry.space_group_name_H-M   'P 1'
#
loop_
_entity.id
_entity.type
_entity.pdbx_description
1 polymer ?
#
loop_
_entity_poly.entity_id
_entity_poly.type
_entity_poly.pdbx_seq_one_letter_code
_entity_poly.pdbx_strand_id
1 'polypeptide(L)' 'MTGILFDDYRPLTEEELATLRDFAAVEGRRWKDSMERHWWRGLPIKDKNGKEYPYLYALRNTHGGLWLSRFKLPKDDK' A
#
# COMPACT_ATOMS: atom_id res chain seq x y z
N MET A 1 -25.01 -1.74 -18.48
CA MET A 1 -23.92 -2.66 -18.11
C MET A 1 -22.61 -2.01 -18.49
N THR A 2 -21.85 -1.53 -17.51
CA THR A 2 -20.45 -1.15 -17.69
C THR A 2 -19.79 -1.21 -16.31
N GLY A 3 -19.52 -2.43 -15.87
CA GLY A 3 -18.64 -2.65 -14.73
C GLY A 3 -17.23 -2.29 -15.18
N ILE A 4 -16.70 -1.20 -14.64
CA ILE A 4 -15.31 -0.82 -14.85
C ILE A 4 -14.46 -2.00 -14.36
N LEU A 5 -13.69 -2.62 -15.26
CA LEU A 5 -12.75 -3.67 -14.93
C LEU A 5 -11.72 -3.06 -13.98
N PHE A 6 -11.80 -3.40 -12.70
CA PHE A 6 -10.94 -2.86 -11.64
C PHE A 6 -9.55 -3.56 -11.59
N ASP A 7 -9.15 -4.17 -12.71
CA ASP A 7 -7.98 -5.03 -12.92
C ASP A 7 -6.80 -4.32 -13.61
N ASP A 8 -6.87 -2.99 -13.81
CA ASP A 8 -5.88 -2.26 -14.63
C ASP A 8 -4.48 -2.09 -14.00
N TYR A 9 -4.30 -2.50 -12.73
CA TYR A 9 -2.98 -2.42 -12.07
C TYR A 9 -2.31 -3.79 -12.05
N ARG A 10 -1.00 -3.81 -12.31
CA ARG A 10 -0.21 -5.03 -12.20
C ARG A 10 -0.35 -5.62 -10.78
N PRO A 11 -0.29 -6.95 -10.62
CA PRO A 11 -0.16 -7.54 -9.30
C PRO A 11 1.08 -7.00 -8.56
N LEU A 12 0.99 -6.92 -7.24
CA LEU A 12 2.16 -6.69 -6.39
C LEU A 12 3.12 -7.88 -6.52
N THR A 13 4.42 -7.60 -6.54
CA THR A 13 5.42 -8.67 -6.37
C THR A 13 5.35 -9.21 -4.95
N GLU A 14 5.91 -10.41 -4.72
CA GLU A 14 5.99 -11.00 -3.38
C GLU A 14 6.72 -10.07 -2.39
N GLU A 15 7.80 -9.41 -2.85
CA GLU A 15 8.57 -8.46 -2.04
C GLU A 15 7.77 -7.21 -1.68
N GLU A 16 7.04 -6.64 -2.63
CA GLU A 16 6.16 -5.49 -2.39
C GLU A 16 5.04 -5.84 -1.42
N LEU A 17 4.44 -7.02 -1.58
CA LEU A 17 3.39 -7.52 -0.70
C LEU A 17 3.92 -7.78 0.71
N ALA A 18 5.09 -8.40 0.85
CA ALA A 18 5.73 -8.65 2.14
C ALA A 18 6.06 -7.32 2.85
N THR A 19 6.60 -6.35 2.12
CA THR A 19 6.90 -5.00 2.63
C THR A 19 5.63 -4.28 3.10
N LEU A 20 4.55 -4.38 2.32
CA LEU A 20 3.25 -3.79 2.65
C LEU A 20 2.62 -4.47 3.87
N ARG A 21 2.76 -5.79 4.00
CA ARG A 21 2.31 -6.56 5.16
C ARG A 21 3.07 -6.17 6.43
N ASP A 22 4.39 -6.06 6.36
CA ASP A 22 5.23 -5.62 7.48
C ASP A 22 4.81 -4.23 7.96
N PHE A 23 4.72 -3.27 7.04
CA PHE A 23 4.24 -1.92 7.34
C PHE A 23 2.83 -1.93 7.97
N ALA A 24 1.90 -2.67 7.37
CA ALA A 24 0.53 -2.73 7.85
C ALA A 24 0.40 -3.41 9.22
N ALA A 25 1.24 -4.40 9.51
CA ALA A 25 1.28 -5.06 10.81
C ALA A 25 1.74 -4.09 11.91
N VAL A 26 2.74 -3.24 11.62
CA VAL A 26 3.23 -2.23 12.56
C VAL A 26 2.20 -1.12 12.77
N GLU A 27 1.65 -0.55 11.70
CA GLU A 27 0.68 0.55 11.77
C GLU A 27 -0.70 0.12 12.28
N GLY A 28 -1.05 -1.16 12.14
CA GLY A 28 -2.34 -1.71 12.53
C GLY A 28 -3.49 -1.13 11.68
N ARG A 29 -4.65 -0.87 12.29
CA ARG A 29 -5.88 -0.46 11.56
C ARG A 29 -5.73 0.82 10.73
N ARG A 30 -4.74 1.67 11.04
CA ARG A 30 -4.53 2.98 10.40
C ARG A 30 -3.45 2.97 9.31
N TRP A 31 -2.98 1.79 8.91
CA TRP A 31 -1.88 1.67 7.96
C TRP A 31 -2.16 2.40 6.63
N LYS A 32 -3.38 2.33 6.11
CA LYS A 32 -3.78 3.07 4.89
C LYS A 32 -3.71 4.58 5.08
N ASP A 33 -4.31 5.11 6.15
CA ASP A 33 -4.29 6.55 6.45
C ASP A 33 -2.86 7.07 6.60
N SER A 34 -2.00 6.28 7.25
CA SER A 34 -0.59 6.60 7.45
C SER A 34 0.16 6.67 6.12
N MET A 35 0.03 5.64 5.28
CA MET A 35 0.65 5.58 3.97
C MET A 35 0.15 6.70 3.03
N GLU A 36 -1.17 6.93 3.00
CA GLU A 36 -1.79 7.98 2.19
C GLU A 36 -1.28 9.37 2.59
N ARG A 37 -1.15 9.65 3.89
CA ARG A 37 -0.62 10.92 4.39
C ARG A 37 0.81 11.18 3.90
N HIS A 38 1.66 10.16 3.89
CA HIS A 38 3.03 10.30 3.41
C HIS A 38 3.05 10.53 1.89
N TRP A 39 2.24 9.80 1.12
CA TRP A 39 2.09 10.00 -0.32
C TRP A 39 1.69 11.41 -0.70
N TRP A 40 0.68 11.98 -0.03
CA TRP A 40 0.22 13.35 -0.31
C TRP A 40 1.25 14.42 0.05
N ARG A 41 2.07 14.16 1.07
CA ARG A 41 3.13 15.09 1.50
C ARG A 41 4.43 14.93 0.70
N GLY A 42 4.52 13.94 -0.20
CA GLY A 42 5.76 13.63 -0.91
C GLY A 42 6.90 13.20 0.04
N LEU A 43 6.54 12.60 1.17
CA LEU A 43 7.52 12.17 2.19
C LEU A 43 7.84 10.67 2.03
N PRO A 44 9.04 10.24 2.46
CA PRO A 44 9.34 8.82 2.61
C PRO A 44 8.27 8.13 3.47
N ILE A 45 7.81 6.94 3.06
CA ILE A 45 6.89 6.15 3.88
C ILE A 45 7.64 5.69 5.12
N LYS A 46 7.13 6.03 6.30
CA LYS A 46 7.67 5.57 7.58
C LYS A 46 6.57 4.97 8.44
N ASP A 47 6.89 3.90 9.16
CA ASP A 47 6.01 3.41 10.22
C ASP A 47 6.08 4.31 11.47
N LYS A 48 5.23 4.03 12.45
CA LYS A 48 5.13 4.73 13.73
C LYS A 48 6.38 4.62 14.59
N ASN A 49 7.27 3.67 14.30
CA ASN A 49 8.55 3.49 14.97
C ASN A 49 9.68 4.24 14.23
N GLY A 50 9.38 4.85 13.07
CA GLY A 50 10.33 5.60 12.25
C GLY A 50 11.10 4.77 11.23
N LYS A 51 10.79 3.48 11.06
CA LYS A 51 11.42 2.64 10.01
C LYS A 51 10.90 3.08 8.65
N GLU A 52 11.81 3.25 7.69
CA GLU A 52 11.46 3.67 6.33
C GLU A 52 11.13 2.49 5.41
N TYR A 53 10.20 2.71 4.48
CA TYR A 53 9.72 1.74 3.51
C TYR A 53 9.79 2.33 2.10
N PRO A 54 10.99 2.43 1.48
CA PRO A 54 11.20 3.17 0.24
C PRO A 54 10.35 2.66 -0.93
N TYR A 55 10.14 1.34 -1.03
CA TYR A 55 9.35 0.73 -2.11
C TYR A 55 7.85 1.07 -2.04
N LEU A 56 7.32 1.35 -0.85
CA LEU A 56 5.90 1.70 -0.69
C LEU A 56 5.57 3.07 -1.29
N TYR A 57 6.56 3.96 -1.42
CA TYR A 57 6.36 5.22 -2.13
C TYR A 57 6.14 4.99 -3.63
N ALA A 58 6.89 4.06 -4.24
CA ALA A 58 6.78 3.74 -5.66
C ALA A 58 5.42 3.15 -6.05
N LEU A 59 4.73 2.48 -5.11
CA LEU A 59 3.38 1.94 -5.33
C LEU A 59 2.36 3.00 -5.73
N ARG A 60 2.53 4.25 -5.25
CA ARG A 60 1.67 5.38 -5.69
C ARG A 60 1.74 5.60 -7.19
N ASN A 61 2.94 5.49 -7.77
CA ASN A 61 3.17 5.77 -9.19
C ASN A 61 2.67 4.64 -10.08
N THR A 62 2.74 3.39 -9.60
CA THR A 62 2.36 2.21 -10.38
C THR A 62 0.89 1.83 -10.22
N HIS A 63 0.28 2.11 -9.07
CA HIS A 63 -1.10 1.72 -8.77
C HIS A 63 -2.06 2.92 -8.57
N GLY A 64 -1.55 4.15 -8.51
CA GLY A 64 -2.37 5.34 -8.36
C GLY A 64 -2.97 5.54 -6.96
N GLY A 65 -3.50 6.74 -6.71
CA GLY A 65 -3.99 7.14 -5.39
C GLY A 65 -5.25 6.39 -4.92
N LEU A 66 -6.13 6.01 -5.85
CA LEU A 66 -7.38 5.31 -5.50
C LEU A 66 -7.17 3.83 -5.16
N TRP A 67 -6.07 3.21 -5.60
CA TRP A 67 -5.79 1.80 -5.36
C TRP A 67 -5.74 1.46 -3.86
N LEU A 68 -5.03 2.25 -3.06
CA LEU A 68 -4.85 1.98 -1.63
C LEU A 68 -6.18 1.92 -0.86
N SER A 69 -7.12 2.79 -1.22
CA SER A 69 -8.45 2.81 -0.60
C SER A 69 -9.19 1.47 -0.79
N ARG A 70 -9.07 0.88 -1.99
CA ARG A 70 -9.75 -0.36 -2.39
C ARG A 70 -8.95 -1.63 -2.08
N PHE A 71 -7.63 -1.52 -2.02
CA PHE A 71 -6.73 -2.65 -1.81
C PHE A 71 -7.05 -3.36 -0.49
N LYS A 72 -7.12 -4.69 -0.54
CA LYS A 72 -7.28 -5.52 0.65
C LYS A 72 -6.02 -6.37 0.75
N LEU A 73 -5.39 -6.36 1.92
CA LEU A 73 -4.30 -7.30 2.19
C LEU A 73 -4.86 -8.71 2.01
N PRO A 74 -4.30 -9.50 1.07
CA PRO A 74 -4.63 -10.92 0.96
C PRO A 74 -4.35 -11.56 2.31
N LYS A 75 -5.32 -12.32 2.82
CA LYS A 75 -5.11 -13.15 3.99
C LYS A 75 -3.95 -14.08 3.68
N ASP A 76 -3.04 -14.26 4.63
CA ASP A 76 -2.14 -15.41 4.56
C ASP A 76 -3.03 -16.64 4.65
N ASP A 77 -3.19 -17.35 3.53
CA ASP A 77 -3.62 -18.74 3.56
C ASP A 77 -2.47 -19.51 4.22
N LYS A 78 -2.56 -19.61 5.55
CA LYS A 78 -1.73 -20.51 6.35
C LYS A 78 -2.10 -21.95 6.09
#